data_AF-A0A1J3DU08-F1
#
_entry.id   AF-A0A1J3DU08-F1
#
_cell.length_a   1.000
_cell.length_b   1.000
_cell.length_c   1.000
_cell.angle_alpha   90.00
_cell.angle_beta   90.00
_cell.angle_gamma   90.00
#
_symmetry.space_group_name_H-M   'P 1'
#
loop_
_entity.id
_entity.type
_entity.pdbx_description
1 polymer ?
#
loop_
_entity_poly.entity_id
_entity_poly.type
_entity_poly.pdbx_seq_one_letter_code
_entity_poly.pdbx_strand_id
1 'polypeptide(L)'
;KFLYEGDNYELTGSATSYHGKNWGFSNTGDFMDDAITEDTYSVSSESAVSAKHPGLYQTARRSPLSLAYFAFCFENGSYNVKLHFAEIQFSDEEPYSRLARRVFNIYVQGKLVWEDFSIREEANGSYKEVIREVNTTET
;
A
#
# COMPACT_ATOMS: atom_id res chain seq x y z
N LYS A 1 6.57 6.24 -16.00
CA LYS A 1 6.36 6.35 -14.54
C LYS A 1 4.93 6.79 -14.31
N PHE A 2 4.09 5.95 -13.71
CA PHE A 2 2.77 6.40 -13.24
C PHE A 2 2.98 7.24 -11.98
N LEU A 3 2.20 8.30 -11.84
CA LEU A 3 2.19 9.14 -10.65
C LEU A 3 0.77 9.10 -10.10
N TYR A 4 0.60 8.60 -8.89
CA TYR A 4 -0.71 8.58 -8.25
C TYR A 4 -0.99 9.94 -7.60
N GLU A 5 -2.25 10.36 -7.61
CA GLU A 5 -2.66 11.56 -6.89
C GLU A 5 -2.30 11.40 -5.40
N GLY A 6 -1.74 12.47 -4.82
CA GLY A 6 -1.21 12.47 -3.45
C GLY A 6 0.21 11.93 -3.28
N ASP A 7 0.87 11.36 -4.31
CA ASP A 7 2.28 10.90 -4.20
C ASP A 7 3.29 12.05 -4.24
N ASN A 8 2.93 13.19 -4.83
CA ASN A 8 3.75 14.42 -4.78
C ASN A 8 3.63 15.18 -3.46
N TYR A 9 2.79 14.70 -2.53
CA TYR A 9 2.70 15.30 -1.21
C TYR A 9 3.86 14.77 -0.38
N GLU A 10 4.73 15.65 0.09
CA GLU A 10 5.87 15.28 0.92
C GLU A 10 5.37 14.65 2.24
N LEU A 11 5.45 13.32 2.28
CA LEU A 11 5.19 12.55 3.49
C LEU A 11 6.50 12.54 4.30
N THR A 12 6.75 13.59 5.07
CA THR A 12 8.00 13.76 5.85
C THR A 12 7.80 13.61 7.35
N GLY A 13 6.57 13.34 7.80
CA GLY A 13 6.24 13.22 9.22
C GLY A 13 5.67 11.85 9.58
N SER A 14 5.88 11.45 10.83
CA SER A 14 5.37 10.21 11.44
C SER A 14 3.85 10.13 11.54
N ALA A 15 3.16 11.23 11.27
CA ALA A 15 1.73 11.27 11.04
C ALA A 15 1.43 12.33 9.99
N THR A 16 0.90 11.89 8.84
CA THR A 16 0.55 12.77 7.74
C THR A 16 -0.82 12.41 7.19
N SER A 17 -1.56 13.43 6.73
CA SER A 17 -2.79 13.22 5.99
C SER A 17 -2.80 14.07 4.73
N TYR A 18 -3.24 13.46 3.64
CA TYR A 18 -3.49 14.14 2.38
C TYR A 18 -4.99 14.24 2.16
N HIS A 19 -5.45 15.42 1.77
CA HIS A 19 -6.84 15.70 1.45
C HIS A 19 -6.92 16.23 0.01
N GLY A 20 -7.38 15.38 -0.90
CA GLY A 20 -7.74 15.75 -2.26
C GLY A 20 -9.18 16.27 -2.35
N LYS A 21 -9.69 16.38 -3.57
CA LYS A 21 -11.03 16.95 -3.80
C LYS A 21 -12.17 16.06 -3.29
N ASN A 22 -12.10 14.76 -3.60
CA ASN A 22 -13.16 13.78 -3.28
C ASN A 22 -12.64 12.58 -2.48
N TRP A 23 -11.34 12.57 -2.15
CA TRP A 23 -10.71 11.47 -1.43
C TRP A 23 -9.43 11.95 -0.75
N GLY A 24 -8.86 11.11 0.10
CA GLY A 24 -7.59 11.34 0.73
C GLY A 24 -7.05 10.09 1.42
N PHE A 25 -5.94 10.25 2.12
CA PHE A 25 -5.39 9.18 2.93
C PHE A 25 -4.72 9.73 4.17
N SER A 26 -4.58 8.89 5.19
CA SER A 26 -3.73 9.12 6.35
C SER A 26 -2.68 8.02 6.46
N ASN A 27 -1.47 8.41 6.82
CA ASN A 27 -0.35 7.52 7.06
C ASN A 27 0.24 7.82 8.43
N THR A 28 0.44 6.79 9.25
CA THR A 28 0.96 6.94 10.61
C THR A 28 2.09 5.95 10.92
N GLY A 29 2.88 6.34 11.90
CA GLY A 29 4.04 5.60 12.38
C GLY A 29 5.35 6.23 11.94
N ASP A 30 6.42 5.80 12.57
CA ASP A 30 7.80 6.25 12.34
C ASP A 30 8.70 5.02 12.14
N PHE A 31 9.64 5.04 11.19
CA PHE A 31 10.60 3.95 11.02
C PHE A 31 11.78 4.16 11.99
N MET A 32 11.57 3.79 13.26
CA MET A 32 12.60 3.98 14.30
C MET A 32 13.88 3.17 14.02
N ASP A 33 15.01 3.68 14.51
CA ASP A 33 16.31 2.99 14.55
C ASP A 33 16.98 2.75 13.18
N ASP A 34 16.58 3.50 12.14
CA ASP A 34 17.47 3.76 11.02
C ASP A 34 18.25 5.05 11.27
N ALA A 35 19.49 5.14 10.79
CA ALA A 35 20.31 6.35 10.97
C ALA A 35 19.84 7.50 10.06
N ILE A 36 18.58 7.48 9.61
CA ILE A 36 18.02 8.35 8.59
C ILE A 36 17.17 9.40 9.31
N THR A 37 17.45 10.67 9.04
CA THR A 37 16.74 11.78 9.68
C THR A 37 15.43 12.13 8.97
N GLU A 38 15.26 11.66 7.73
CA GLU A 38 14.08 11.89 6.89
C GLU A 38 13.54 10.55 6.37
N ASP A 39 12.52 10.05 7.06
CA ASP A 39 11.82 8.85 6.64
C ASP A 39 11.14 9.02 5.29
N THR A 40 11.30 8.03 4.42
CA THR A 40 10.58 7.99 3.14
C THR A 40 9.41 7.02 3.22
N TYR A 41 8.19 7.55 3.07
CA TYR A 41 6.93 6.79 3.13
C TYR A 41 6.43 6.32 1.75
N SER A 42 7.30 6.39 0.75
CA SER A 42 7.11 5.80 -0.57
C SER A 42 8.33 4.95 -0.95
N VAL A 43 8.09 3.93 -1.76
CA VAL A 43 9.16 3.08 -2.31
C VAL A 43 8.96 2.94 -3.80
N SER A 44 10.07 2.87 -4.51
CA SER A 44 10.09 2.56 -5.93
C SER A 44 11.00 1.38 -6.20
N SER A 45 10.69 0.59 -7.23
CA SER A 45 11.55 -0.48 -7.69
C SER A 45 11.89 -0.32 -9.17
N GLU A 46 13.14 -0.65 -9.51
CA GLU A 46 13.60 -0.75 -10.90
C GLU A 46 13.25 -2.12 -11.50
N SER A 47 13.06 -3.14 -10.66
CA SER A 47 12.66 -4.47 -11.09
C SER A 47 11.21 -4.48 -11.57
N ALA A 48 10.98 -5.15 -12.70
CA ALA A 48 9.64 -5.27 -13.26
C ALA A 48 8.80 -6.27 -12.44
N VAL A 49 7.60 -5.84 -12.04
CA VAL A 49 6.60 -6.72 -11.45
C VAL A 49 5.96 -7.57 -12.54
N SER A 50 5.89 -8.88 -12.33
CA SER A 50 5.10 -9.80 -13.16
C SER A 50 3.62 -9.49 -12.97
N ALA A 51 3.06 -8.77 -13.95
CA ALA A 51 1.72 -8.21 -13.90
C ALA A 51 1.19 -7.97 -15.31
N LYS A 52 -0.15 -7.88 -15.47
CA LYS A 52 -0.75 -7.43 -16.73
C LYS A 52 -0.33 -6.00 -17.10
N HIS A 53 -0.20 -5.14 -16.08
CA HIS A 53 0.20 -3.75 -16.24
C HIS A 53 1.34 -3.39 -15.26
N PRO A 54 2.59 -3.80 -15.54
CA PRO A 54 3.72 -3.67 -14.61
C PRO A 54 3.99 -2.25 -14.13
N GLY A 55 3.69 -1.24 -14.96
CA GLY A 55 3.87 0.16 -14.61
C GLY A 55 3.08 0.61 -13.39
N LEU A 56 1.96 -0.04 -13.06
CA LEU A 56 1.16 0.26 -11.87
C LEU A 56 1.84 -0.14 -10.56
N TYR A 57 2.80 -1.06 -10.62
CA TYR A 57 3.43 -1.66 -9.45
C TYR A 57 4.87 -1.19 -9.25
N GLN A 58 5.31 -0.16 -9.99
CA GLN A 58 6.68 0.38 -9.88
C GLN A 58 6.89 1.19 -8.60
N THR A 59 5.82 1.75 -8.04
CA THR A 59 5.86 2.59 -6.84
C THR A 59 4.76 2.18 -5.89
N ALA A 60 5.02 2.27 -4.59
CA ALA A 60 4.03 2.02 -3.55
C ALA A 60 4.18 2.99 -2.39
N ARG A 61 3.07 3.31 -1.71
CA ARG A 61 3.10 3.93 -0.39
C ARG A 61 3.42 2.85 0.65
N ARG A 62 4.31 3.17 1.60
CA ARG A 62 4.61 2.34 2.76
C ARG A 62 4.23 3.06 4.03
N SER A 63 3.86 2.29 5.05
CA SER A 63 3.49 2.80 6.36
C SER A 63 4.11 1.93 7.45
N PRO A 64 4.67 2.52 8.52
CA PRO A 64 5.14 1.76 9.68
C PRO A 64 3.99 1.18 10.50
N LEU A 65 2.86 1.90 10.65
CA LEU A 65 1.75 1.49 11.51
C LEU A 65 0.43 1.33 10.78
N SER A 66 -0.07 2.39 10.15
CA SER A 66 -1.39 2.35 9.50
C SER A 66 -1.46 3.27 8.29
N LEU A 67 -2.01 2.74 7.21
CA LEU A 67 -2.35 3.47 5.99
C LEU A 67 -3.85 3.33 5.76
N ALA A 68 -4.58 4.44 5.84
CA ALA A 68 -6.01 4.47 5.61
C ALA A 68 -6.34 5.35 4.40
N TYR A 69 -7.14 4.81 3.49
CA TYR A 69 -7.70 5.56 2.38
C TYR A 69 -9.16 5.87 2.68
N PHE A 70 -9.55 7.11 2.48
CA PHE A 70 -10.92 7.55 2.66
C PHE A 70 -11.40 8.31 1.44
N ALA A 71 -12.68 8.16 1.13
CA ALA A 71 -13.31 8.89 0.05
C ALA A 71 -14.59 9.55 0.57
N PHE A 72 -14.92 10.69 -0.02
CA PHE A 72 -16.06 11.52 0.37
C PHE A 72 -17.05 11.59 -0.78
N CYS A 73 -18.32 11.86 -0.44
CA CYS A 73 -19.38 12.11 -1.42
C CYS A 73 -19.61 10.94 -2.40
N PHE A 74 -19.41 9.70 -1.93
CA PHE A 74 -19.87 8.53 -2.67
C PHE A 74 -21.40 8.47 -2.62
N GLU A 75 -22.02 8.06 -3.72
CA GLU A 75 -23.45 7.81 -3.75
C GLU A 75 -23.76 6.57 -2.93
N ASN A 76 -24.96 6.51 -2.34
CA ASN A 76 -25.39 5.30 -1.66
C ASN A 76 -25.54 4.16 -2.67
N GLY A 77 -24.88 3.04 -2.43
CA GLY A 77 -24.84 1.98 -3.43
C GLY A 77 -23.85 0.86 -3.10
N SER A 78 -23.83 -0.14 -3.97
CA SER A 78 -22.87 -1.25 -3.90
C SER A 78 -21.64 -0.93 -4.73
N TYR A 79 -20.47 -1.08 -4.12
CA TYR A 79 -19.18 -0.84 -4.73
C TYR A 79 -18.31 -2.09 -4.70
N ASN A 80 -17.59 -2.33 -5.79
CA ASN A 80 -16.55 -3.34 -5.85
C ASN A 80 -15.20 -2.64 -5.60
N VAL A 81 -14.58 -2.95 -4.45
CA VAL A 81 -13.27 -2.42 -4.07
C VAL A 81 -12.21 -3.40 -4.56
N LYS A 82 -11.31 -2.92 -5.44
CA LYS A 82 -10.13 -3.66 -5.89
C LYS A 82 -8.88 -3.09 -5.28
N LEU A 83 -8.15 -3.92 -4.54
CA LEU A 83 -6.88 -3.58 -3.91
C LEU A 83 -5.75 -4.24 -4.69
N HIS A 84 -4.81 -3.41 -5.15
CA HIS A 84 -3.65 -3.84 -5.92
C HIS A 84 -2.42 -3.83 -5.02
N PHE A 85 -1.71 -4.97 -4.97
CA PHE A 85 -0.51 -5.15 -4.17
C PHE A 85 0.62 -5.76 -4.98
N ALA A 86 1.86 -5.46 -4.59
CA ALA A 86 3.06 -6.20 -4.96
C ALA A 86 4.13 -5.98 -3.88
N GLU A 87 4.89 -7.02 -3.54
CA GLU A 87 6.09 -6.88 -2.72
C GLU A 87 7.25 -6.49 -3.63
N ILE A 88 7.71 -5.24 -3.50
CA ILE A 88 8.73 -4.64 -4.39
C ILE A 88 9.97 -4.16 -3.64
N GLN A 89 9.95 -4.22 -2.30
CA GLN A 89 11.03 -3.77 -1.44
C GLN A 89 11.90 -4.94 -0.99
N PHE A 90 11.28 -6.04 -0.56
CA PHE A 90 12.00 -7.23 -0.10
C PHE A 90 12.09 -8.28 -1.20
N SER A 91 13.25 -8.34 -1.86
CA SER A 91 13.54 -9.27 -2.94
C SER A 91 13.80 -10.70 -2.43
N ASP A 92 13.32 -11.69 -3.19
CA ASP A 92 13.67 -13.10 -3.00
C ASP A 92 15.12 -13.44 -3.42
N GLU A 93 15.80 -12.55 -4.14
CA GLU A 93 17.16 -12.78 -4.62
C GLU A 93 18.22 -12.48 -3.54
N GLU A 94 17.91 -11.56 -2.62
CA GLU A 94 18.85 -11.09 -1.60
C GLU A 94 18.68 -11.85 -0.27
N PRO A 95 19.75 -12.46 0.28
CA PRO A 95 19.65 -13.32 1.46
C PRO A 95 18.98 -12.68 2.68
N TYR A 96 19.26 -11.41 2.97
CA TYR A 96 18.67 -10.69 4.11
C TYR A 96 17.20 -10.30 3.83
N SER A 97 16.90 -9.79 2.64
CA SER A 97 15.56 -9.40 2.20
C SER A 97 14.60 -10.59 2.17
N ARG A 98 15.11 -11.81 1.89
CA ARG A 98 14.32 -13.05 1.95
C ARG A 98 13.75 -13.36 3.33
N LEU A 99 14.36 -12.88 4.41
CA LEU A 99 13.89 -13.12 5.78
C LEU A 99 12.90 -12.05 6.24
N ALA A 100 12.88 -10.89 5.58
CA ALA A 100 11.94 -9.84 5.89
C ALA A 100 10.51 -10.27 5.60
N ARG A 101 9.60 -9.93 6.52
CA ARG A 101 8.17 -10.22 6.42
C ARG A 101 7.37 -8.97 6.72
N ARG A 102 6.33 -8.75 5.92
CA ARG A 102 5.30 -7.75 6.17
C ARG A 102 3.97 -8.47 6.25
N VAL A 103 3.27 -8.23 7.37
CA VAL A 103 1.99 -8.84 7.69
C VAL A 103 1.12 -7.71 8.23
N PHE A 104 -0.11 -7.60 7.72
CA PHE A 104 -1.04 -6.55 8.13
C PHE A 104 -2.48 -6.98 7.96
N ASN A 105 -3.38 -6.34 8.70
CA ASN A 105 -4.82 -6.54 8.55
C ASN A 105 -5.38 -5.55 7.53
N ILE A 106 -6.36 -6.01 6.74
CA ILE A 106 -7.08 -5.18 5.78
C ILE A 106 -8.51 -4.98 6.27
N TYR A 107 -8.90 -3.71 6.38
CA TYR A 107 -10.25 -3.30 6.72
C TYR A 107 -10.87 -2.55 5.54
N VAL A 108 -12.14 -2.86 5.24
CA VAL A 108 -12.95 -2.11 4.27
C VAL A 108 -14.24 -1.71 4.96
N GLN A 109 -14.55 -0.40 4.94
CA GLN A 109 -15.68 0.18 5.67
C GLN A 109 -15.76 -0.27 7.14
N GLY A 110 -14.61 -0.25 7.83
CA GLY A 110 -14.47 -0.63 9.23
C GLY A 110 -14.59 -2.13 9.53
N LYS A 111 -14.82 -2.98 8.52
CA LYS A 111 -14.92 -4.44 8.69
C LYS A 111 -13.59 -5.09 8.33
N LEU A 112 -13.11 -5.98 9.20
CA LEU A 112 -11.95 -6.83 8.90
C LEU A 112 -12.33 -7.77 7.75
N VAL A 113 -11.61 -7.67 6.63
CA VAL A 113 -11.86 -8.49 5.42
C VAL A 113 -10.75 -9.51 5.19
N TRP A 114 -9.51 -9.18 5.56
CA TRP A 114 -8.37 -10.11 5.56
C TRP A 114 -7.50 -9.85 6.79
N GLU A 115 -7.26 -10.89 7.57
CA GLU A 115 -6.38 -10.89 8.75
C GLU A 115 -5.01 -11.48 8.39
N ASP A 116 -3.95 -10.99 9.04
CA ASP A 116 -2.58 -11.47 8.87
C ASP A 116 -2.13 -11.57 7.40
N PHE A 117 -2.53 -10.60 6.59
CA PHE A 117 -2.29 -10.61 5.16
C PHE A 117 -0.82 -10.34 4.84
N SER A 118 -0.20 -11.24 4.05
CA SER A 118 1.15 -11.07 3.53
C SER A 118 1.16 -11.11 2.01
N ILE A 119 1.50 -9.98 1.38
CA ILE A 119 1.55 -9.86 -0.09
C ILE A 119 2.47 -10.91 -0.70
N ARG A 120 3.65 -11.12 -0.11
CA ARG A 120 4.66 -12.05 -0.61
C ARG A 120 4.20 -13.50 -0.56
N GLU A 121 3.50 -13.90 0.49
CA GLU A 121 2.99 -15.27 0.61
C GLU A 121 1.86 -15.52 -0.38
N GLU A 122 0.96 -14.54 -0.53
CA GLU A 122 -0.16 -14.59 -1.48
C GLU A 122 0.31 -14.62 -2.94
N ALA A 123 1.39 -13.92 -3.26
CA ALA A 123 1.99 -13.93 -4.58
C ALA A 123 2.94 -15.11 -4.83
N ASN A 124 3.24 -15.89 -3.79
CA ASN A 124 4.31 -16.90 -3.78
C ASN A 124 5.65 -16.32 -4.29
N GLY A 125 6.06 -15.17 -3.72
CA GLY A 125 7.34 -14.50 -3.98
C GLY A 125 7.22 -12.97 -4.11
N SER A 126 8.37 -12.32 -4.34
CA SER A 126 8.47 -10.88 -4.63
C SER A 126 8.22 -10.58 -6.11
N TYR A 127 7.95 -9.30 -6.44
CA TYR A 127 7.75 -8.80 -7.81
C TYR A 127 6.64 -9.50 -8.61
N LYS A 128 5.54 -9.83 -7.94
CA LYS A 128 4.33 -10.42 -8.55
C LYS A 128 3.10 -9.66 -8.09
N GLU A 129 2.14 -9.45 -8.99
CA GLU A 129 0.89 -8.79 -8.63
C GLU A 129 -0.04 -9.67 -7.78
N VAL A 130 -0.67 -9.06 -6.79
CA VAL A 130 -1.80 -9.63 -6.06
C VAL A 130 -2.95 -8.64 -6.13
N ILE A 131 -4.12 -9.11 -6.55
CA ILE A 131 -5.34 -8.32 -6.61
C ILE A 131 -6.36 -8.97 -5.67
N ARG A 132 -6.86 -8.18 -4.71
CA ARG A 132 -7.95 -8.59 -3.82
C ARG A 132 -9.18 -7.76 -4.12
N GLU A 133 -10.33 -8.41 -4.16
CA GLU A 133 -11.60 -7.77 -4.46
C GLU A 133 -12.61 -8.05 -3.36
N VAL A 134 -13.33 -7.02 -2.92
CA VAL A 134 -14.44 -7.16 -1.98
C VAL A 134 -15.57 -6.22 -2.36
N ASN A 135 -16.80 -6.72 -2.26
CA ASN A 135 -17.99 -5.91 -2.44
C ASN A 135 -18.36 -5.27 -1.10
N THR A 136 -18.59 -3.96 -1.11
CA THR A 136 -19.05 -3.18 0.04
C THR A 136 -20.26 -2.34 -0.35
N THR A 137 -20.97 -1.82 0.64
CA THR A 137 -22.13 -0.95 0.43
C THR A 137 -21.96 0.33 1.22
N GLU A 138 -22.12 1.47 0.55
CA GLU A 138 -22.27 2.78 1.20
C GLU A 138 -23.75 3.03 1.48
N THR A 139 -24.05 3.50 2.68
CA THR A 139 -25.40 3.73 3.20
C THR A 139 -25.58 5.15 3.67
#